data_AF-A0A919BUA3-F1
#
_entry.id   AF-A0A919BUA3-F1
#
_cell.length_a   1.000
_cell.length_b   1.000
_cell.length_c   1.000
_cell.angle_alpha   90.00
_cell.angle_beta   90.00
_cell.angle_gamma   90.00
#
_symmetry.space_group_name_H-M   'P 1'
#
loop_
_entity.id
_entity.type
_entity.pdbx_description
1 polymer ?
#
loop_
_entity_poly.entity_id
_entity_poly.type
_entity_poly.pdbx_seq_one_letter_code
_entity_poly.pdbx_strand_id
1 'polypeptide(L)'
;MTTAVVTSTLAHPDVVAAIDAGTKMAAEESGRSLSSERFTWATAAALTYLDNTEAPWADVCARHLEITAAQAAACRGDEVEDTSDLYEGMRYSREQVSAAVNAGVDAAAETIRECADDIDNLTVNAILTLLDHPDASFAEVVAECYDGEGVDDVSGWLADVPADSEADFDAVRAARIDAYLRSVDL
;
A
#
# COMPACT_ATOMS: atom_id res chain seq x y z
N MET A 1 -0.98 -0.21 -41.21
CA MET A 1 -0.09 0.62 -40.39
C MET A 1 -0.28 0.15 -38.96
N THR A 2 0.71 -0.54 -38.40
CA THR A 2 0.66 -1.02 -37.02
C THR A 2 1.17 0.12 -36.15
N THR A 3 0.28 0.75 -35.39
CA THR A 3 0.66 1.73 -34.38
C THR A 3 1.46 1.00 -33.32
N ALA A 4 2.75 1.33 -33.16
CA ALA A 4 3.51 0.86 -32.02
C ALA A 4 2.86 1.46 -30.77
N VAL A 5 2.27 0.60 -29.93
CA VAL A 5 1.85 0.99 -28.59
C VAL A 5 3.14 1.26 -27.84
N VAL A 6 3.45 2.53 -27.60
CA VAL A 6 4.49 2.91 -26.65
C VAL A 6 3.90 2.65 -25.28
N THR A 7 4.16 1.47 -24.72
CA THR A 7 3.93 1.22 -23.30
C THR A 7 4.95 2.06 -22.54
N SER A 8 4.51 3.21 -22.03
CA SER A 8 5.31 3.99 -21.08
C SER A 8 5.63 3.08 -19.89
N THR A 9 6.89 3.04 -19.50
CA THR A 9 7.34 2.33 -18.30
C THR A 9 7.72 3.33 -17.21
N LEU A 10 7.36 2.97 -15.98
CA LEU A 10 7.52 3.75 -14.77
C LEU A 10 8.79 3.30 -14.04
N ALA A 11 9.59 4.23 -13.53
CA ALA A 11 10.77 3.86 -12.76
C ALA A 11 10.38 3.45 -11.33
N HIS A 12 11.15 2.53 -10.74
CA HIS A 12 10.90 2.07 -9.38
C HIS A 12 10.74 3.21 -8.35
N PRO A 13 11.61 4.26 -8.34
CA PRO A 13 11.43 5.37 -7.39
C PRO A 13 10.10 6.10 -7.55
N ASP A 14 9.60 6.25 -8.78
CA ASP A 14 8.32 6.92 -9.06
C ASP A 14 7.14 6.08 -8.54
N VAL A 15 7.23 4.75 -8.69
CA VAL A 15 6.22 3.82 -8.16
C VAL A 15 6.20 3.84 -6.63
N VAL A 16 7.37 3.79 -5.99
CA VAL A 16 7.48 3.87 -4.53
C VAL A 16 6.96 5.21 -4.01
N ALA A 17 7.28 6.32 -4.69
CA ALA A 17 6.77 7.64 -4.33
C ALA A 17 5.24 7.72 -4.42
N ALA A 18 4.64 7.12 -5.45
CA ALA A 18 3.18 7.06 -5.57
C ALA A 18 2.54 6.19 -4.47
N ILE A 19 3.16 5.06 -4.10
CA ILE A 19 2.71 4.22 -2.99
C ILE A 19 2.72 5.00 -1.67
N ASP A 20 3.82 5.68 -1.37
CA ASP A 20 3.95 6.50 -0.14
C ASP A 20 2.93 7.64 -0.12
N ALA A 21 2.83 8.40 -1.21
CA ALA A 21 1.92 9.55 -1.32
C ALA A 21 0.44 9.12 -1.23
N GLY A 22 0.05 8.04 -1.90
CA GLY A 22 -1.34 7.55 -1.86
C GLY A 22 -1.71 6.98 -0.50
N THR A 23 -0.79 6.24 0.14
CA THR A 23 -0.98 5.74 1.51
C THR A 23 -1.11 6.89 2.50
N LYS A 24 -0.28 7.92 2.36
CA LYS A 24 -0.35 9.13 3.17
C LYS A 24 -1.67 9.87 2.99
N MET A 25 -2.14 10.05 1.76
CA MET A 25 -3.45 10.67 1.48
C MET A 25 -4.57 9.88 2.15
N ALA A 26 -4.61 8.56 2.00
CA ALA A 26 -5.64 7.73 2.63
C ALA A 26 -5.59 7.83 4.17
N ALA A 27 -4.40 7.89 4.77
CA ALA A 27 -4.24 8.09 6.21
C ALA A 27 -4.77 9.45 6.67
N GLU A 28 -4.41 10.53 5.96
CA GLU A 28 -4.83 11.90 6.27
C GLU A 28 -6.36 12.05 6.16
N GLU A 29 -6.96 11.59 5.06
CA GLU A 29 -8.39 11.73 4.79
C GLU A 29 -9.27 10.84 5.68
N SER A 30 -8.74 9.70 6.13
CA SER A 30 -9.41 8.83 7.10
C SER A 30 -9.19 9.24 8.57
N GLY A 31 -8.37 10.27 8.82
CA GLY A 31 -8.02 10.70 10.18
C GLY A 31 -7.24 9.64 10.97
N ARG A 32 -6.47 8.79 10.28
CA ARG A 32 -5.66 7.71 10.86
C ARG A 32 -4.18 8.09 10.90
N SER A 33 -3.44 7.46 11.79
CA SER A 33 -1.98 7.58 11.75
C SER A 33 -1.44 6.82 10.55
N LEU A 34 -0.52 7.42 9.79
CA LEU A 34 0.24 6.72 8.75
C LEU A 34 1.03 5.53 9.30
N SER A 35 1.39 5.58 10.60
CA SER A 35 2.03 4.46 11.30
C SER A 35 1.06 3.35 11.71
N SER A 36 -0.22 3.42 11.31
CA SER A 36 -1.17 2.33 11.54
C SER A 36 -0.72 1.08 10.79
N GLU A 37 -0.83 -0.06 11.45
CA GLU A 37 -0.51 -1.38 10.87
C GLU A 37 -1.23 -1.62 9.55
N ARG A 38 -2.47 -1.11 9.39
CA ARG A 38 -3.23 -1.16 8.13
C ARG A 38 -2.37 -0.71 6.93
N PHE A 39 -1.77 0.46 7.04
CA PHE A 39 -1.01 1.08 5.95
C PHE A 39 0.34 0.40 5.74
N THR A 40 0.99 -0.03 6.83
CA THR A 40 2.25 -0.79 6.76
C THR A 40 2.05 -2.13 6.06
N TRP A 41 0.98 -2.87 6.37
CA TRP A 41 0.65 -4.15 5.70
C TRP A 41 0.31 -3.97 4.23
N ALA A 42 -0.53 -2.98 3.90
CA ALA A 42 -0.87 -2.64 2.52
C ALA A 42 0.39 -2.30 1.70
N THR A 43 1.27 -1.47 2.26
CA THR A 43 2.54 -1.08 1.62
C THR A 43 3.47 -2.28 1.42
N ALA A 44 3.64 -3.10 2.46
CA ALA A 44 4.47 -4.30 2.39
C ALA A 44 3.97 -5.25 1.29
N ALA A 45 2.67 -5.51 1.23
CA ALA A 45 2.06 -6.40 0.26
C ALA A 45 2.18 -5.86 -1.17
N ALA A 46 1.87 -4.57 -1.39
CA ALA A 46 1.98 -3.94 -2.70
C ALA A 46 3.42 -4.00 -3.24
N LEU A 47 4.42 -3.69 -2.42
CA LEU A 47 5.83 -3.76 -2.82
C LEU A 47 6.27 -5.21 -3.09
N THR A 48 5.84 -6.16 -2.26
CA THR A 48 6.14 -7.59 -2.46
C THR A 48 5.54 -8.12 -3.75
N TYR A 49 4.31 -7.77 -4.08
CA TYR A 49 3.67 -8.19 -5.34
C TYR A 49 4.16 -7.41 -6.55
N LEU A 50 4.73 -6.23 -6.36
CA LEU A 50 5.43 -5.51 -7.41
C LEU A 50 6.73 -6.22 -7.83
N ASP A 51 7.47 -6.78 -6.86
CA ASP A 51 8.68 -7.57 -7.13
C ASP A 51 8.34 -8.96 -7.68
N ASN A 52 7.31 -9.60 -7.14
CA ASN A 52 6.84 -10.92 -7.55
C ASN A 52 5.35 -11.10 -7.24
N THR A 53 4.51 -11.12 -8.29
CA THR A 53 3.05 -11.26 -8.17
C THR A 53 2.58 -12.58 -7.56
N GLU A 54 3.44 -13.60 -7.51
CA GLU A 54 3.16 -14.91 -6.91
C GLU A 54 3.88 -15.09 -5.56
N ALA A 55 4.42 -14.01 -4.98
CA ALA A 55 5.13 -14.09 -3.72
C ALA A 55 4.23 -14.67 -2.61
N PRO A 56 4.73 -15.63 -1.82
CA PRO A 56 4.00 -16.13 -0.67
C PRO A 56 3.81 -15.02 0.37
N TRP A 57 2.74 -15.12 1.16
CA TRP A 57 2.46 -14.18 2.27
C TRP A 57 3.62 -14.04 3.26
N ALA A 58 4.44 -15.09 3.33
CA ALA A 58 5.78 -15.11 3.90
C ALA A 58 6.63 -13.86 3.66
N ASP A 59 6.76 -13.50 2.40
CA ASP A 59 7.63 -12.43 1.94
C ASP A 59 7.00 -11.08 2.28
N VAL A 60 5.66 -11.01 2.32
CA VAL A 60 4.92 -9.85 2.81
C VAL A 60 5.20 -9.63 4.30
N CYS A 61 5.16 -10.69 5.12
CA CYS A 61 5.51 -10.62 6.54
C CYS A 61 6.95 -10.16 6.75
N ALA A 62 7.91 -10.68 5.98
CA ALA A 62 9.31 -10.26 6.07
C ALA A 62 9.46 -8.77 5.74
N ARG A 63 8.85 -8.31 4.65
CA ARG A 63 8.89 -6.91 4.23
C ARG A 63 8.20 -5.98 5.22
N HIS A 64 7.09 -6.41 5.83
CA HIS A 64 6.43 -5.66 6.90
C HIS A 64 7.37 -5.39 8.07
N LEU A 65 8.13 -6.41 8.50
CA LEU A 65 9.11 -6.27 9.58
C LEU A 65 10.26 -5.33 9.20
N GLU A 66 10.73 -5.37 7.96
CA GLU A 66 11.74 -4.44 7.44
C GLU A 66 11.25 -2.99 7.48
N ILE A 67 10.04 -2.73 6.96
CA ILE A 67 9.42 -1.39 6.97
C ILE A 67 9.23 -0.89 8.41
N THR A 68 8.72 -1.74 9.29
CA THR A 68 8.51 -1.41 10.71
C THR A 68 9.84 -1.07 11.40
N ALA A 69 10.90 -1.84 11.13
CA ALA A 69 12.23 -1.59 11.68
C ALA A 69 12.81 -0.27 11.15
N ALA A 70 12.65 0.02 9.86
CA ALA A 70 13.11 1.26 9.24
C ALA A 70 12.37 2.49 9.83
N GLN A 71 11.06 2.41 10.00
CA GLN A 71 10.26 3.45 10.66
C GLN A 71 10.73 3.68 12.11
N ALA A 72 10.99 2.60 12.87
CA ALA A 72 11.48 2.70 14.23
C ALA A 72 12.90 3.30 14.30
N ALA A 73 13.77 2.99 13.34
CA ALA A 73 15.10 3.56 13.19
C ALA A 73 15.05 5.07 12.88
N ALA A 74 14.22 5.46 11.91
CA ALA A 74 13.98 6.86 11.56
C ALA A 74 13.47 7.68 12.77
N CYS A 75 12.56 7.12 13.58
CA CYS A 75 12.08 7.76 14.81
C CYS A 75 13.18 7.99 15.86
N ARG A 76 14.25 7.17 15.87
CA ARG A 76 15.41 7.35 16.75
C ARG A 76 16.47 8.30 16.17
N GLY A 77 16.32 8.71 14.91
CA GLY A 77 17.34 9.44 14.17
C GLY A 77 18.52 8.56 13.74
N ASP A 78 18.33 7.24 13.69
CA ASP A 78 19.34 6.31 13.17
C ASP A 78 19.44 6.46 11.66
N GLU A 79 20.64 6.23 11.11
CA GLU A 79 20.84 6.16 9.66
C GLU A 79 20.13 4.91 9.12
N VAL A 80 19.20 5.11 8.20
CA VAL A 80 18.51 4.03 7.49
C VAL A 80 19.31 3.74 6.22
N GLU A 81 19.63 2.47 5.98
CA GLU A 81 20.35 2.04 4.78
C GLU A 81 19.57 2.45 3.53
N ASP A 82 20.23 3.17 2.63
CA ASP A 82 19.67 3.51 1.33
C ASP A 82 19.78 2.30 0.40
N THR A 83 18.66 1.64 0.14
CA THR A 83 18.57 0.48 -0.73
C THR A 83 18.13 0.83 -2.15
N SER A 84 18.04 2.12 -2.51
CA SER A 84 17.57 2.57 -3.83
C SER A 84 18.41 2.03 -5.00
N ASP A 85 19.70 1.82 -4.78
CA ASP A 85 20.62 1.22 -5.76
C ASP A 85 20.23 -0.21 -6.16
N LEU A 86 19.55 -0.97 -5.28
CA LEU A 86 19.08 -2.33 -5.59
C LEU A 86 18.02 -2.35 -6.70
N TYR A 87 17.33 -1.23 -6.89
CA TYR A 87 16.23 -1.08 -7.83
C TYR A 87 16.59 -0.18 -9.02
N GLU A 88 17.87 0.19 -9.15
CA GLU A 88 18.33 1.01 -10.25
C GLU A 88 18.04 0.32 -11.61
N GLY A 89 17.42 1.07 -12.52
CA GLY A 89 17.07 0.56 -13.84
C GLY A 89 15.82 -0.33 -13.88
N MET A 90 15.19 -0.68 -12.75
CA MET A 90 13.91 -1.39 -12.75
C MET A 90 12.81 -0.50 -13.35
N ARG A 91 11.93 -1.14 -14.14
CA ARG A 91 10.88 -0.48 -14.91
C ARG A 91 9.61 -1.34 -14.90
N TYR A 92 8.47 -0.70 -14.66
CA TYR A 92 7.17 -1.36 -14.56
C TYR A 92 6.18 -0.77 -15.56
N SER A 93 5.29 -1.58 -16.12
CA SER A 93 4.10 -1.06 -16.80
C SER A 93 3.08 -0.58 -15.79
N ARG A 94 2.20 0.34 -16.22
CA ARG A 94 1.10 0.84 -15.38
C ARG A 94 0.17 -0.29 -14.93
N GLU A 95 -0.05 -1.30 -15.78
CA GLU A 95 -0.84 -2.48 -15.45
C GLU A 95 -0.17 -3.37 -14.41
N GLN A 96 1.15 -3.52 -14.46
CA GLN A 96 1.89 -4.27 -13.43
C GLN A 96 1.75 -3.61 -12.07
N VAL A 97 1.91 -2.28 -12.00
CA VAL A 97 1.72 -1.53 -10.75
C VAL A 97 0.27 -1.62 -10.28
N SER A 98 -0.70 -1.46 -11.19
CA SER A 98 -2.12 -1.59 -10.88
C SER A 98 -2.45 -2.95 -10.27
N ALA A 99 -1.97 -4.04 -10.88
CA ALA A 99 -2.21 -5.40 -10.41
C ALA A 99 -1.57 -5.64 -9.04
N ALA A 100 -0.32 -5.19 -8.84
CA ALA A 100 0.39 -5.35 -7.58
C ALA A 100 -0.28 -4.59 -6.43
N VAL A 101 -0.67 -3.33 -6.65
CA VAL A 101 -1.31 -2.49 -5.63
C VAL A 101 -2.69 -3.04 -5.25
N ASN A 102 -3.54 -3.38 -6.22
CA ASN A 102 -4.85 -3.97 -5.93
C ASN A 102 -4.71 -5.29 -5.16
N ALA A 103 -3.91 -6.23 -5.69
CA ALA A 103 -3.74 -7.52 -5.05
C ALA A 103 -3.09 -7.41 -3.67
N GLY A 104 -2.15 -6.48 -3.49
CA GLY A 104 -1.44 -6.28 -2.23
C GLY A 104 -2.37 -5.72 -1.15
N VAL A 105 -3.13 -4.68 -1.47
CA VAL A 105 -4.07 -4.06 -0.54
C VAL A 105 -5.19 -5.05 -0.18
N ASP A 106 -5.76 -5.76 -1.17
CA ASP A 106 -6.78 -6.79 -0.92
C ASP A 106 -6.25 -7.91 -0.04
N ALA A 107 -5.07 -8.47 -0.36
CA ALA A 107 -4.47 -9.55 0.42
C ALA A 107 -4.18 -9.11 1.86
N ALA A 108 -3.72 -7.87 2.07
CA ALA A 108 -3.53 -7.31 3.40
C ALA A 108 -4.85 -7.17 4.16
N ALA A 109 -5.90 -6.65 3.52
CA ALA A 109 -7.21 -6.50 4.13
C ALA A 109 -7.83 -7.85 4.50
N GLU A 110 -7.84 -8.82 3.57
CA GLU A 110 -8.35 -10.18 3.81
C GLU A 110 -7.55 -10.91 4.90
N THR A 111 -6.23 -10.71 4.92
CA THR A 111 -5.35 -11.40 5.86
C THR A 111 -5.35 -10.77 7.25
N ILE A 112 -5.66 -9.48 7.40
CA ILE A 112 -5.59 -8.82 8.71
C ILE A 112 -6.98 -8.49 9.27
N ARG A 113 -7.94 -8.16 8.40
CA ARG A 113 -9.29 -7.65 8.76
C ARG A 113 -10.45 -8.37 8.06
N GLU A 114 -10.22 -9.52 7.43
CA GLU A 114 -11.21 -10.34 6.69
C GLU A 114 -11.67 -9.80 5.33
N CYS A 115 -11.78 -8.48 5.14
CA CYS A 115 -12.11 -7.89 3.84
C CYS A 115 -11.66 -6.43 3.72
N ALA A 116 -11.56 -5.96 2.48
CA ALA A 116 -11.30 -4.55 2.16
C ALA A 116 -12.51 -3.66 2.48
N ASP A 117 -12.23 -2.44 2.93
CA ASP A 117 -13.20 -1.37 3.19
C ASP A 117 -12.86 -0.09 2.41
N ASP A 118 -13.57 1.00 2.68
CA ASP A 118 -13.45 2.25 1.93
C ASP A 118 -12.07 2.91 2.06
N ILE A 119 -11.35 2.70 3.17
CA ILE A 119 -9.97 3.20 3.32
C ILE A 119 -9.01 2.44 2.40
N ASP A 120 -9.22 1.12 2.24
CA ASP A 120 -8.38 0.31 1.35
C ASP A 120 -8.63 0.66 -0.11
N ASN A 121 -9.90 0.84 -0.49
CA ASN A 121 -10.29 1.30 -1.83
C ASN A 121 -9.68 2.68 -2.13
N LEU A 122 -9.75 3.62 -1.17
CA LEU A 122 -9.10 4.92 -1.32
C LEU A 122 -7.59 4.79 -1.45
N THR A 123 -6.96 3.91 -0.66
CA THR A 123 -5.51 3.68 -0.74
C THR A 123 -5.11 3.27 -2.15
N VAL A 124 -5.80 2.29 -2.75
CA VAL A 124 -5.55 1.88 -4.14
C VAL A 124 -5.76 3.04 -5.11
N ASN A 125 -6.92 3.69 -5.05
CA ASN A 125 -7.27 4.77 -5.97
C ASN A 125 -6.29 5.94 -5.90
N ALA A 126 -5.92 6.36 -4.69
CA ALA A 126 -4.95 7.43 -4.47
C ALA A 126 -3.58 7.07 -5.04
N ILE A 127 -3.06 5.86 -4.77
CA ILE A 127 -1.76 5.41 -5.32
C ILE A 127 -1.79 5.42 -6.84
N LEU A 128 -2.85 4.90 -7.44
CA LEU A 128 -2.97 4.76 -8.89
C LEU A 128 -3.15 6.11 -9.60
N THR A 129 -3.94 7.03 -9.03
CA THR A 129 -4.05 8.40 -9.55
C THR A 129 -2.74 9.16 -9.37
N LEU A 130 -2.08 9.08 -8.22
CA LEU A 130 -0.80 9.79 -7.97
C LEU A 130 0.35 9.25 -8.81
N LEU A 131 0.27 7.99 -9.25
CA LEU A 131 1.23 7.42 -10.20
C LEU A 131 1.15 8.10 -11.58
N ASP A 132 -0.06 8.47 -12.01
CA ASP A 132 -0.30 9.14 -13.29
C ASP A 132 -0.21 10.67 -13.15
N HIS A 133 -0.58 11.19 -11.98
CA HIS A 133 -0.68 12.61 -11.63
C HIS A 133 -0.10 12.87 -10.23
N PRO A 134 1.23 13.01 -10.08
CA PRO A 134 1.90 13.11 -8.77
C PRO A 134 1.45 14.25 -7.86
N ASP A 135 0.84 15.29 -8.43
CA ASP A 135 0.35 16.46 -7.70
C ASP A 135 -1.18 16.43 -7.45
N ALA A 136 -1.85 15.31 -7.74
CA ALA A 136 -3.30 15.18 -7.59
C ALA A 136 -3.74 15.39 -6.13
N SER A 137 -4.75 16.22 -5.95
CA SER A 137 -5.45 16.42 -4.68
C SER A 137 -6.46 15.31 -4.41
N PHE A 138 -6.91 15.18 -3.15
CA PHE A 138 -7.98 14.25 -2.80
C PHE A 138 -9.26 14.48 -3.64
N ALA A 139 -9.60 15.74 -3.93
CA ALA A 139 -10.74 16.07 -4.77
C ALA A 139 -10.59 15.56 -6.23
N GLU A 140 -9.36 15.55 -6.76
CA GLU A 140 -9.08 15.01 -8.09
C GLU A 140 -9.15 13.48 -8.09
N VAL A 141 -8.63 12.81 -7.05
CA VAL A 141 -8.79 11.36 -6.86
C VAL A 141 -10.27 10.98 -6.79
N VAL A 142 -11.07 11.70 -6.01
CA VAL A 142 -12.52 11.46 -5.90
C VAL A 142 -13.20 11.62 -7.26
N ALA A 143 -12.92 12.73 -7.96
CA ALA A 143 -13.52 13.01 -9.25
C ALA A 143 -13.17 11.98 -10.34
N GLU A 144 -11.98 11.39 -10.25
CA GLU A 144 -11.52 10.37 -11.20
C GLU A 144 -12.08 8.98 -10.89
N CYS A 145 -12.14 8.59 -9.62
CA CYS A 145 -12.35 7.19 -9.24
C CYS A 145 -13.77 6.86 -8.74
N TYR A 146 -14.58 7.86 -8.38
CA TYR A 146 -15.85 7.64 -7.67
C TYR A 146 -17.08 8.16 -8.44
N ASP A 147 -17.04 8.18 -9.77
CA ASP A 147 -18.19 8.32 -10.69
C ASP A 147 -19.34 9.25 -10.22
N GLY A 148 -19.01 10.50 -9.88
CA GLY A 148 -20.00 11.55 -9.57
C GLY A 148 -20.31 11.73 -8.08
N GLU A 149 -19.67 10.95 -7.21
CA GLU A 149 -19.70 11.14 -5.75
C GLU A 149 -18.89 12.38 -5.36
N GLY A 150 -19.34 13.06 -4.30
CA GLY A 150 -18.68 14.24 -3.76
C GLY A 150 -17.56 13.90 -2.79
N VAL A 151 -16.64 14.86 -2.59
CA VAL A 151 -15.62 14.79 -1.53
C VAL A 151 -16.24 14.51 -0.17
N ASP A 152 -17.36 15.18 0.14
CA ASP A 152 -18.06 15.00 1.42
C ASP A 152 -18.62 13.58 1.60
N ASP A 153 -19.08 12.94 0.52
CA ASP A 153 -19.64 11.59 0.55
C ASP A 153 -18.52 10.57 0.82
N VAL A 154 -17.42 10.67 0.07
CA VAL A 154 -16.25 9.79 0.24
C VAL A 154 -15.64 9.97 1.63
N SER A 155 -15.42 11.21 2.09
CA SER A 155 -14.96 11.48 3.47
C SER A 155 -15.90 10.90 4.52
N GLY A 156 -17.21 10.92 4.26
CA GLY A 156 -18.21 10.28 5.12
C GLY A 156 -17.97 8.77 5.27
N TRP A 157 -17.73 8.07 4.16
CA TRP A 157 -17.44 6.63 4.18
C TRP A 157 -16.17 6.30 4.95
N LEU A 158 -15.10 7.08 4.76
CA LEU A 158 -13.85 6.90 5.51
C LEU A 158 -14.06 7.07 7.03
N ALA A 159 -14.91 8.02 7.42
CA ALA A 159 -15.25 8.28 8.82
C ALA A 159 -16.14 7.17 9.42
N ASP A 160 -16.97 6.53 8.60
CA ASP A 160 -17.83 5.42 9.00
C ASP A 160 -17.06 4.10 9.19
N VAL A 161 -15.85 3.98 8.64
CA VAL A 161 -14.98 2.83 8.90
C VAL A 161 -14.62 2.77 10.40
N PRO A 162 -14.96 1.68 11.11
CA PRO A 162 -14.65 1.53 12.51
C PRO A 162 -13.15 1.73 12.78
N ALA A 163 -12.82 2.30 13.93
CA ALA A 163 -11.43 2.38 14.35
C ALA A 163 -10.84 0.98 14.41
N ASP A 164 -9.67 0.81 13.78
CA ASP A 164 -8.84 -0.37 13.94
C ASP A 164 -8.62 -0.58 15.44
N SER A 165 -9.25 -1.59 16.04
CA SER A 165 -9.09 -1.85 17.46
C SER A 165 -7.69 -2.43 17.66
N GLU A 166 -6.84 -1.78 18.46
CA GLU A 166 -5.47 -2.26 18.72
C GLU A 166 -5.48 -3.72 19.24
N ALA A 167 -6.55 -4.12 19.93
CA ALA A 167 -6.74 -5.46 20.46
C ALA A 167 -7.03 -6.53 19.39
N ASP A 168 -7.77 -6.19 18.32
CA ASP A 168 -8.05 -7.13 17.23
C ASP A 168 -6.82 -7.29 16.32
N PHE A 169 -6.08 -6.19 16.09
CA PHE A 169 -4.85 -6.22 15.31
C PHE A 169 -3.75 -7.03 16.00
N ASP A 170 -3.46 -6.82 17.29
CA ASP A 170 -2.35 -7.52 17.95
C ASP A 170 -2.60 -9.02 18.14
N ALA A 171 -3.85 -9.44 18.43
CA ALA A 171 -4.19 -10.85 18.60
C ALA A 171 -4.18 -11.62 17.27
N VAL A 172 -4.71 -11.02 16.21
CA VAL A 172 -4.70 -11.61 14.85
C VAL A 172 -3.28 -11.61 14.29
N ARG A 173 -2.51 -10.54 14.49
CA ARG A 173 -1.09 -10.42 14.12
C ARG A 173 -0.24 -11.48 14.81
N ALA A 174 -0.34 -11.60 16.14
CA ALA A 174 0.43 -12.59 16.89
C ALA A 174 0.08 -14.02 16.44
N ALA A 175 -1.21 -14.33 16.26
CA ALA A 175 -1.63 -15.66 15.84
C ALA A 175 -1.22 -16.00 14.39
N ARG A 176 -1.32 -15.05 13.46
CA ARG A 176 -1.01 -15.29 12.04
C ARG A 176 0.50 -15.28 11.75
N ILE A 177 1.26 -14.40 12.41
CA ILE A 177 2.73 -14.40 12.29
C ILE A 177 3.32 -15.65 12.95
N ASP A 178 2.86 -16.03 14.15
CA ASP A 178 3.34 -17.23 14.85
C ASP A 178 2.95 -18.52 14.12
N ALA A 179 1.75 -18.58 13.51
CA ALA A 179 1.36 -19.70 12.64
C ALA A 179 2.22 -19.76 11.36
N TYR A 180 2.55 -18.60 10.79
CA TYR A 180 3.38 -18.51 9.60
C TYR A 180 4.85 -18.89 9.88
N LEU A 181 5.48 -18.34 10.92
CA LEU A 181 6.86 -18.67 11.31
C LEU A 181 7.04 -20.16 11.60
N ARG A 182 6.07 -20.76 12.32
CA ARG A 182 6.04 -22.22 12.53
C ARG A 182 5.90 -23.03 11.25
N SER A 183 5.27 -22.47 10.21
CA SER A 183 5.10 -23.15 8.93
C SER A 183 6.35 -23.12 8.05
N VAL A 184 7.34 -22.27 8.39
CA VAL A 184 8.60 -22.12 7.65
C VAL A 184 9.85 -22.53 8.46
N ASP A 185 9.65 -23.28 9.55
CA ASP A 185 10.72 -23.77 10.46
C ASP A 185 11.67 -22.66 10.97
N LEU A 186 11.12 -21.47 11.27
CA LEU A 186 11.83 -20.35 11.91
C LEU A 186 11.23 -19.99 13.27
#